data_AF-A0A448PLV3-F1
#
_entry.id   AF-A0A448PLV3-F1
#
_cell.length_a   1.000
_cell.length_b   1.000
_cell.length_c   1.000
_cell.angle_alpha   90.00
_cell.angle_beta   90.00
_cell.angle_gamma   90.00
#
_symmetry.space_group_name_H-M   'P 1'
#
loop_
_entity.id
_entity.type
_entity.pdbx_description
1 polymer ?
#
loop_
_entity_poly.entity_id
_entity_poly.type
_entity_poly.pdbx_seq_one_letter_code
_entity_poly.pdbx_strand_id
1 'polypeptide(L)'
;MIDHISVSVSDPVASKAFYEAALAPLGYRVVMEFAPFVGLGAPAPGAPEDDSVRADLWLAPAEKPTPCHVAVTASSTAQVDAFHEAALAAGGTDNGGPGERPHYHPGYYGAFVLDPDGNNLEAVFHGTGD
;
A
#
# COMPACT_ATOMS: atom_id res chain seq x y z
N MET A 1 10.40 12.08 5.76
CA MET A 1 9.00 12.53 5.55
C MET A 1 8.81 12.69 4.06
N ILE A 2 7.90 11.92 3.48
CA ILE A 2 7.48 12.01 2.09
C ILE A 2 6.09 12.66 2.12
N ASP A 3 5.81 13.62 1.23
CA ASP A 3 4.50 14.29 1.16
C ASP A 3 3.51 13.47 0.34
N HIS A 4 3.91 13.07 -0.86
CA HIS A 4 3.18 12.13 -1.72
C HIS A 4 4.11 11.48 -2.75
N ILE A 5 3.64 10.41 -3.39
CA ILE A 5 4.28 9.74 -4.53
C ILE A 5 3.26 9.42 -5.62
N SER A 6 3.74 9.09 -6.82
CA SER A 6 2.92 8.54 -7.89
C SER A 6 3.46 7.19 -8.36
N VAL A 7 2.57 6.21 -8.44
CA VAL A 7 2.83 4.88 -9.01
C VAL A 7 2.28 4.86 -10.43
N SER A 8 3.11 4.49 -11.40
CA SER A 8 2.68 4.36 -12.79
C SER A 8 1.85 3.09 -12.97
N VAL A 9 0.69 3.21 -13.60
CA VAL A 9 -0.25 2.08 -13.85
C VAL A 9 -0.75 2.08 -15.28
N SER A 10 -1.00 0.91 -15.88
CA SER A 10 -1.50 0.81 -17.26
C SER A 10 -3.02 0.93 -17.38
N ASP A 11 -3.74 0.48 -16.35
CA ASP A 11 -5.21 0.55 -16.27
C ASP A 11 -5.63 1.17 -14.93
N PRO A 12 -5.94 2.48 -14.89
CA PRO A 12 -6.35 3.16 -13.66
C PRO A 12 -7.60 2.58 -13.00
N VAL A 13 -8.51 1.95 -13.76
CA VAL A 13 -9.74 1.37 -13.20
C VAL A 13 -9.41 0.06 -12.48
N ALA A 14 -8.65 -0.82 -13.13
CA ALA A 14 -8.19 -2.06 -12.51
C ALA A 14 -7.27 -1.78 -11.31
N SER A 15 -6.32 -0.85 -11.45
CA SER A 15 -5.41 -0.50 -10.37
C SER A 15 -6.13 0.18 -9.21
N LYS A 16 -7.12 1.06 -9.46
CA LYS A 16 -7.96 1.60 -8.37
C LYS A 16 -8.61 0.49 -7.55
N ALA A 17 -9.26 -0.47 -8.20
CA ALA A 17 -9.91 -1.59 -7.52
C ALA A 17 -8.91 -2.42 -6.69
N PHE A 18 -7.72 -2.70 -7.25
CA PHE A 18 -6.65 -3.39 -6.54
C PHE A 18 -6.16 -2.60 -5.31
N TYR A 19 -5.74 -1.35 -5.49
CA TYR A 19 -5.14 -0.55 -4.41
C TYR A 19 -6.14 -0.21 -3.30
N GLU A 20 -7.40 0.05 -3.65
CA GLU A 20 -8.46 0.28 -2.66
C GLU A 20 -8.70 -0.97 -1.80
N ALA A 21 -8.79 -2.16 -2.40
CA ALA A 21 -8.97 -3.41 -1.67
C ALA A 21 -7.73 -3.79 -0.84
N ALA A 22 -6.55 -3.75 -1.47
CA ALA A 22 -5.29 -4.14 -0.84
C ALA A 22 -4.96 -3.27 0.38
N LEU A 23 -5.16 -1.95 0.29
CA LEU A 23 -4.76 -1.00 1.34
C LEU A 23 -5.87 -0.67 2.35
N ALA A 24 -7.12 -1.09 2.11
CA ALA A 24 -8.22 -0.90 3.06
C ALA A 24 -7.91 -1.39 4.49
N PRO A 25 -7.25 -2.55 4.72
CA PRO A 25 -6.87 -2.99 6.07
C PRO A 25 -5.93 -2.01 6.79
N LEU A 26 -5.18 -1.20 6.05
CA LEU A 26 -4.28 -0.15 6.55
C LEU A 26 -4.98 1.20 6.74
N GLY A 27 -6.29 1.28 6.45
CA GLY A 27 -7.09 2.50 6.57
C GLY A 27 -7.03 3.44 5.36
N TYR A 28 -6.35 3.02 4.29
CA TYR A 28 -6.34 3.76 3.03
C TYR A 28 -7.72 3.71 2.37
N ARG A 29 -8.05 4.82 1.72
CA ARG A 29 -9.25 4.97 0.88
C ARG A 29 -8.97 5.96 -0.22
N VAL A 30 -9.80 5.95 -1.25
CA VAL A 30 -9.79 7.00 -2.27
C VAL A 30 -10.28 8.30 -1.63
N VAL A 31 -9.43 9.34 -1.67
CA VAL A 31 -9.75 10.66 -1.12
C VAL A 31 -9.78 11.76 -2.19
N MET A 32 -9.28 11.45 -3.39
CA MET A 32 -9.28 12.38 -4.51
C MET A 32 -9.34 11.64 -5.85
N GLU A 33 -10.15 12.13 -6.78
CA GLU A 33 -10.22 11.60 -8.13
C GLU A 33 -10.13 12.73 -9.15
N PHE A 34 -9.10 12.67 -9.99
CA PHE A 34 -8.91 13.56 -11.14
C PHE A 34 -8.72 12.70 -12.37
N ALA A 35 -9.80 12.14 -12.91
CA ALA A 35 -9.72 11.16 -13.99
C ALA A 35 -8.75 11.63 -15.10
N PRO A 36 -7.73 10.81 -15.45
CA PRO A 36 -7.56 9.40 -15.09
C PRO A 36 -6.69 9.09 -13.83
N PHE A 37 -6.36 10.07 -13.00
CA PHE A 37 -5.59 9.92 -11.76
C PHE A 37 -6.48 9.63 -10.55
N VAL A 38 -5.99 8.79 -9.65
CA VAL A 38 -6.66 8.43 -8.39
C VAL A 38 -5.70 8.67 -7.22
N GLY A 39 -6.12 9.44 -6.22
CA GLY A 39 -5.36 9.70 -5.00
C GLY A 39 -5.95 8.93 -3.83
N LEU A 40 -5.15 8.04 -3.24
CA LEU A 40 -5.46 7.33 -2.01
C LEU A 40 -4.72 7.96 -0.82
N GLY A 41 -5.31 7.84 0.36
CA GLY A 41 -4.68 8.24 1.61
C GLY A 41 -5.28 7.53 2.82
N ALA A 42 -4.51 7.48 3.90
CA ALA A 42 -4.92 6.98 5.21
C ALA A 42 -4.69 8.04 6.30
N PRO A 43 -5.37 7.95 7.45
CA PRO A 43 -4.99 8.71 8.63
C PRO A 43 -3.54 8.40 9.02
N ALA A 44 -2.81 9.41 9.50
CA ALA A 44 -1.49 9.14 10.08
C ALA A 44 -1.63 8.22 11.31
N PRO A 45 -0.63 7.37 11.61
CA PRO A 45 -0.65 6.56 12.83
C PRO A 45 -0.88 7.43 14.08
N GLY A 46 -1.94 7.14 14.84
CA GLY A 46 -2.32 7.91 16.03
C GLY A 46 -3.01 9.25 15.77
N ALA A 47 -3.41 9.54 14.51
CA ALA A 47 -4.19 10.73 14.20
C ALA A 47 -5.58 10.68 14.87
N PRO A 48 -6.15 11.86 15.24
CA PRO A 48 -7.54 11.97 15.66
C PRO A 48 -8.52 11.43 14.60
N GLU A 49 -9.68 10.96 15.04
CA GLU A 49 -10.73 10.44 14.14
C GLU A 49 -11.24 11.49 13.13
N ASP A 50 -11.16 12.78 13.47
CA ASP A 50 -11.64 13.91 12.66
C ASP A 50 -10.54 14.57 11.81
N ASP A 51 -9.32 14.02 11.80
CA ASP A 51 -8.23 14.58 11.02
C ASP A 51 -8.48 14.42 9.51
N SER A 52 -8.13 15.46 8.75
CA SER A 52 -8.29 15.47 7.30
C SER A 52 -7.28 14.53 6.66
N VAL A 53 -7.76 13.56 5.87
CA VAL A 53 -6.88 12.66 5.12
C VAL A 53 -6.56 13.26 3.76
N ARG A 54 -5.27 13.34 3.45
CA ARG A 54 -4.73 13.82 2.18
C ARG A 54 -4.30 12.65 1.32
N ALA A 55 -4.31 12.83 0.00
CA ALA A 55 -3.77 11.84 -0.92
C ALA A 55 -2.23 11.88 -0.87
N ASP A 56 -1.62 10.79 -0.41
CA ASP A 56 -0.17 10.58 -0.37
C ASP A 56 0.30 9.51 -1.37
N LEU A 57 -0.62 8.69 -1.88
CA LEU A 57 -0.37 7.68 -2.92
C LEU A 57 -1.24 7.95 -4.14
N TRP A 58 -0.62 8.29 -5.25
CA TRP A 58 -1.31 8.55 -6.52
C TRP A 58 -1.12 7.42 -7.52
N LEU A 59 -2.21 6.99 -8.14
CA LEU A 59 -2.18 6.15 -9.33
C LEU A 59 -2.13 7.06 -10.56
N ALA A 60 -1.03 6.98 -11.31
CA ALA A 60 -0.76 7.80 -12.48
C ALA A 60 -0.76 6.92 -13.74
N PRO A 61 -1.63 7.16 -14.73
CA PRO A 61 -1.67 6.36 -15.94
C PRO A 61 -0.39 6.52 -16.76
N ALA A 62 0.10 5.40 -17.29
CA ALA A 62 1.24 5.35 -18.20
C ALA A 62 1.04 4.26 -19.25
N GLU A 63 1.42 4.52 -20.50
CA GLU A 63 1.41 3.50 -21.57
C GLU A 63 2.37 2.35 -21.26
N LYS A 64 3.49 2.65 -20.59
CA LYS A 64 4.51 1.68 -20.17
C LYS A 64 4.90 1.94 -18.72
N PRO A 65 4.15 1.37 -17.76
CA PRO A 65 4.48 1.47 -16.34
C PRO A 65 5.91 1.01 -16.07
N THR A 66 6.59 1.71 -15.18
CA THR A 66 7.89 1.30 -14.67
C THR A 66 7.70 0.86 -13.22
N PRO A 67 7.83 -0.45 -12.93
CA PRO A 67 7.66 -0.97 -11.58
C PRO A 67 8.51 -0.21 -10.55
N CYS A 68 7.89 0.16 -9.44
CA CYS A 68 8.58 0.67 -8.27
C CYS A 68 8.25 -0.16 -7.03
N HIS A 69 8.99 0.08 -5.95
CA HIS A 69 8.69 -0.49 -4.64
C HIS A 69 8.14 0.59 -3.73
N VAL A 70 7.01 0.29 -3.07
CA VAL A 70 6.35 1.18 -2.11
C VAL A 70 6.03 0.37 -0.86
N ALA A 71 6.56 0.80 0.29
CA ALA A 71 6.24 0.23 1.59
C ALA A 71 5.32 1.17 2.37
N VAL A 72 4.21 0.63 2.87
CA VAL A 72 3.21 1.34 3.66
C VAL A 72 3.27 0.83 5.10
N THR A 73 3.25 1.77 6.06
CA THR A 73 3.30 1.43 7.49
C THR A 73 1.99 0.79 7.95
N ALA A 74 2.11 -0.38 8.57
CA ALA A 74 1.07 -1.04 9.34
C ALA A 74 1.28 -0.78 10.84
N SER A 75 0.19 -0.83 11.62
CA SER A 75 0.19 -0.63 13.07
C SER A 75 0.27 -1.95 13.85
N SER A 76 0.26 -3.09 13.17
CA SER A 76 0.35 -4.42 13.78
C SER A 76 0.69 -5.49 12.74
N THR A 77 1.16 -6.66 13.18
CA THR A 77 1.33 -7.83 12.31
C THR A 77 0.00 -8.28 11.69
N ALA A 78 -1.12 -8.17 12.43
CA ALA A 78 -2.44 -8.50 11.92
C ALA A 78 -2.88 -7.61 10.75
N GLN A 79 -2.46 -6.34 10.72
CA GLN A 79 -2.70 -5.45 9.57
C GLN A 79 -1.84 -5.85 8.36
N VAL A 80 -0.62 -6.34 8.57
CA VAL A 80 0.23 -6.88 7.50
C VAL A 80 -0.39 -8.14 6.91
N ASP A 81 -0.90 -9.04 7.76
CA ASP A 81 -1.59 -10.26 7.34
C ASP A 81 -2.84 -9.93 6.52
N ALA A 82 -3.68 -9.03 7.03
CA ALA A 82 -4.91 -8.62 6.36
C ALA A 82 -4.65 -7.89 5.03
N PHE A 83 -3.61 -7.04 4.96
CA PHE A 83 -3.15 -6.45 3.69
C PHE A 83 -2.82 -7.53 2.66
N HIS A 84 -2.01 -8.53 3.04
CA HIS A 84 -1.57 -9.57 2.13
C HIS A 84 -2.75 -10.40 1.62
N GLU A 85 -3.64 -10.83 2.51
CA GLU A 85 -4.85 -11.56 2.14
C GLU A 85 -5.73 -10.75 1.18
N ALA A 86 -6.00 -9.48 1.50
CA ALA A 86 -6.82 -8.60 0.68
C ALA A 86 -6.19 -8.33 -0.70
N ALA A 87 -4.88 -8.10 -0.75
CA ALA A 87 -4.17 -7.85 -1.99
C ALA A 87 -4.16 -9.07 -2.92
N LEU A 88 -3.99 -10.28 -2.37
CA LEU A 88 -4.11 -11.52 -3.15
C LEU A 88 -5.55 -11.74 -3.63
N ALA A 89 -6.56 -11.50 -2.78
CA ALA A 89 -7.96 -11.60 -3.16
C ALA A 89 -8.35 -10.60 -4.25
N ALA A 90 -7.69 -9.44 -4.30
CA ALA A 90 -7.85 -8.42 -5.33
C ALA A 90 -7.10 -8.72 -6.65
N GLY A 91 -6.45 -9.88 -6.75
CA GLY A 91 -5.74 -10.32 -7.97
C GLY A 91 -4.25 -9.99 -7.99
N GLY A 92 -3.67 -9.53 -6.86
CA GLY A 92 -2.23 -9.38 -6.71
C GLY A 92 -1.49 -10.71 -6.74
N THR A 93 -0.20 -10.66 -7.07
CA THR A 93 0.68 -11.84 -7.06
C THR A 93 1.56 -11.83 -5.83
N ASP A 94 1.61 -12.94 -5.08
CA ASP A 94 2.48 -13.07 -3.92
C ASP A 94 3.95 -12.84 -4.29
N ASN A 95 4.62 -11.98 -3.53
CA ASN A 95 6.05 -11.68 -3.67
C ASN A 95 6.80 -11.87 -2.35
N GLY A 96 6.15 -12.49 -1.36
CA GLY A 96 6.70 -12.72 -0.03
C GLY A 96 5.62 -12.57 1.02
N GLY A 97 5.04 -13.69 1.44
CA GLY A 97 3.99 -13.72 2.46
C GLY A 97 4.37 -13.11 3.81
N PRO A 98 3.38 -12.87 4.69
CA PRO A 98 3.60 -12.22 5.98
C PRO A 98 4.61 -12.96 6.84
N GLY A 99 5.52 -12.22 7.47
CA GLY A 99 6.49 -12.80 8.40
C GLY A 99 7.59 -11.85 8.83
N GLU A 100 8.37 -12.29 9.80
CA GLU A 100 9.58 -11.61 10.24
C GLU A 100 10.64 -11.54 9.13
N ARG A 101 11.31 -10.40 9.03
CA ARG A 101 12.46 -10.14 8.15
C ARG A 101 13.69 -9.82 9.01
N PRO A 102 14.22 -10.81 9.76
CA PRO A 102 15.30 -10.57 10.74
C PRO A 102 16.62 -10.12 10.11
N HIS A 103 16.76 -10.25 8.78
CA HIS A 103 17.89 -9.76 8.00
C HIS A 103 17.82 -8.25 7.71
N TYR A 104 16.68 -7.59 7.96
CA TYR A 104 16.56 -6.13 7.96
C TYR A 104 16.87 -5.57 9.34
N HIS A 105 16.03 -5.91 10.32
CA HIS A 105 16.29 -5.73 11.75
C HIS A 105 15.28 -6.57 12.58
N PRO A 106 15.56 -6.84 13.87
CA PRO A 106 14.59 -7.49 14.75
C PRO A 106 13.26 -6.73 14.82
N GLY A 107 12.14 -7.45 14.74
CA GLY A 107 10.80 -6.87 14.79
C GLY A 107 10.30 -6.27 13.47
N TYR A 108 11.05 -6.39 12.37
CA TYR A 108 10.55 -6.06 11.04
C TYR A 108 9.61 -7.16 10.56
N TYR A 109 8.30 -6.95 10.62
CA TYR A 109 7.29 -7.87 10.11
C TYR A 109 6.67 -7.30 8.83
N GLY A 110 6.79 -8.00 7.70
CA GLY A 110 6.37 -7.48 6.41
C GLY A 110 5.74 -8.53 5.49
N ALA A 111 4.99 -8.04 4.50
CA ALA A 111 4.41 -8.83 3.41
C ALA A 111 4.48 -8.04 2.10
N PHE A 112 4.64 -8.74 0.98
CA PHE A 112 4.91 -8.18 -0.34
C PHE A 112 3.97 -8.77 -1.38
N VAL A 113 3.35 -7.91 -2.19
CA VAL A 113 2.47 -8.30 -3.29
C VAL A 113 2.80 -7.44 -4.51
N LEU A 114 2.88 -8.09 -5.69
CA LEU A 114 2.94 -7.38 -6.96
C LEU A 114 1.54 -6.98 -7.38
N ASP A 115 1.38 -5.71 -7.76
CA ASP A 115 0.18 -5.20 -8.42
C ASP A 115 0.09 -5.70 -9.89
N PRO A 116 -1.00 -5.40 -10.63
CA PRO A 116 -1.16 -5.82 -12.02
C PRO A 116 -0.06 -5.35 -12.98
N ASP A 117 0.64 -4.26 -12.64
CA ASP A 117 1.70 -3.65 -13.43
C ASP A 117 3.11 -4.05 -12.95
N GLY A 118 3.20 -4.89 -11.90
CA GLY A 118 4.44 -5.37 -11.32
C GLY A 118 5.06 -4.46 -10.26
N ASN A 119 4.39 -3.39 -9.82
CA ASN A 119 4.81 -2.59 -8.67
C ASN A 119 4.85 -3.47 -7.41
N ASN A 120 5.94 -3.41 -6.66
CA ASN A 120 6.14 -4.19 -5.45
C ASN A 120 5.60 -3.43 -4.23
N LEU A 121 4.36 -3.72 -3.87
CA LEU A 121 3.68 -3.13 -2.72
C LEU A 121 3.98 -3.93 -1.46
N GLU A 122 4.40 -3.24 -0.41
CA GLU A 122 4.69 -3.81 0.91
C GLU A 122 3.81 -3.18 1.99
N ALA A 123 3.34 -4.00 2.93
CA ALA A 123 2.93 -3.54 4.24
C ALA A 123 3.95 -3.97 5.27
N VAL A 124 4.39 -3.03 6.11
CA VAL A 124 5.42 -3.27 7.13
C VAL A 124 4.98 -2.78 8.50
N PHE A 125 5.13 -3.64 9.50
CA PHE A 125 5.05 -3.30 10.90
C PHE A 125 6.44 -3.41 11.54
N HIS A 126 6.89 -2.32 12.15
CA HIS A 126 8.08 -2.32 13.00
C HIS A 126 7.62 -2.57 14.44
N GLY A 127 7.71 -3.82 14.89
CA GLY A 127 7.55 -4.16 16.30
C GLY A 127 8.57 -3.43 17.17
N THR A 128 8.41 -3.50 18.49
CA THR A 128 9.36 -2.94 19.46
C THR A 128 10.70 -3.67 19.37
N GLY A 129 11.49 -3.27 18.37
CA GLY A 129 12.89 -3.61 18.18
C GLY A 129 13.83 -2.49 18.65
N ASP A 130 13.30 -1.51 19.42
CA ASP A 130 14.01 -0.54 20.25
C ASP A 130 13.10 -0.10 21.42
#